data_AF-A0A6G1S8X5-F1
#
_entry.id   AF-A0A6G1S8X5-F1
#
_cell.length_a   1.000
_cell.length_b   1.000
_cell.length_c   1.000
_cell.angle_alpha   90.00
_cell.angle_beta   90.00
_cell.angle_gamma   90.00
#
_symmetry.space_group_name_H-M   'P 1'
#
loop_
_entity.id
_entity.type
_entity.pdbx_description
1 polymer ?
#
loop_
_entity_poly.entity_id
_entity_poly.type
_entity_poly.pdbx_seq_one_letter_code
_entity_poly.pdbx_strand_id
1 'polypeptide(L)'
;MACLNKLKADIRLLETLFPRTHQRFRILSANVDEISCCFVNQLGKSRVIFANITEVYPTSPPVWFSESDDPQISSVVEALSATNGSDNFILGQVKLLLTQLSQLNNLPVPEELDKLTQHLLQQHQHIYQSPSSPSQQQQRQPSQANRCCNNNNNNNNNN
;
A
#
# COMPACT_ATOMS: atom_id res chain seq x y z
N MET A 1 -0.37 -5.15 22.74
CA MET A 1 -0.47 -3.78 22.20
C MET A 1 0.28 -3.71 20.87
N ALA A 2 -0.41 -3.89 19.75
CA ALA A 2 0.21 -4.03 18.42
C ALA A 2 0.29 -2.72 17.61
N CYS A 3 -0.42 -1.66 18.05
CA CYS A 3 -0.61 -0.45 17.24
C CYS A 3 0.63 0.42 17.10
N LEU A 4 1.46 0.58 18.13
CA LEU A 4 2.64 1.44 18.06
C LEU A 4 3.72 0.88 17.11
N ASN A 5 4.00 -0.43 17.18
CA ASN A 5 4.96 -1.07 16.29
C ASN A 5 4.49 -1.03 14.84
N LYS A 6 3.19 -1.22 14.60
CA LYS A 6 2.59 -1.06 13.28
C LYS A 6 2.68 0.39 12.80
N LEU A 7 2.33 1.36 13.64
CA LEU A 7 2.43 2.78 13.30
C LEU A 7 3.86 3.18 12.92
N LYS A 8 4.87 2.73 13.68
CA LYS A 8 6.28 2.96 13.35
C LYS A 8 6.68 2.36 11.99
N ALA A 9 6.17 1.17 11.66
CA ALA A 9 6.40 0.55 10.36
C ALA A 9 5.71 1.33 9.23
N ASP A 10 4.45 1.73 9.45
CA ASP A 10 3.64 2.52 8.53
C ASP A 10 4.32 3.88 8.25
N ILE A 11 4.84 4.57 9.27
CA ILE A 11 5.60 5.82 9.13
C ILE A 11 6.84 5.63 8.25
N ARG A 12 7.65 4.59 8.52
CA ARG A 12 8.84 4.30 7.70
C ARG A 12 8.49 4.02 6.24
N LEU A 13 7.38 3.34 6.00
CA LEU A 13 6.89 3.08 4.66
C LEU A 13 6.49 4.38 3.95
N LEU A 14 5.79 5.29 4.65
CA LEU A 14 5.42 6.59 4.11
C LEU A 14 6.64 7.44 3.72
N GLU A 15 7.67 7.48 4.58
CA GLU A 15 8.92 8.19 4.27
C GLU A 15 9.65 7.59 3.06
N THR A 16 9.57 6.26 2.89
CA THR A 16 10.19 5.54 1.78
C THR A 16 9.45 5.76 0.45
N LEU A 17 8.11 5.72 0.48
CA LEU A 17 7.27 5.89 -0.70
C LEU A 17 7.19 7.35 -1.14
N PHE A 18 7.16 8.29 -0.20
CA PHE A 18 6.93 9.71 -0.46
C PHE A 18 8.07 10.58 0.06
N PRO A 19 9.27 10.48 -0.54
CA PRO A 19 10.43 11.25 -0.10
C PRO A 19 10.22 12.76 -0.31
N ARG A 20 11.00 13.57 0.41
CA ARG A 20 10.99 15.05 0.30
C ARG A 20 11.27 15.59 -1.11
N THR A 21 11.84 14.77 -1.99
CA THR A 21 12.16 15.12 -3.38
C THR A 21 11.01 14.84 -4.36
N HIS A 22 9.95 14.16 -3.91
CA HIS A 22 8.84 13.76 -4.77
C HIS A 22 8.11 14.97 -5.35
N GLN A 23 7.74 14.93 -6.63
CA GLN A 23 7.17 16.10 -7.32
C GLN A 23 5.71 16.45 -6.96
N ARG A 24 5.01 15.60 -6.19
CA ARG A 24 3.55 15.67 -5.98
C ARG A 24 3.18 15.63 -4.51
N PHE A 25 3.77 14.70 -3.76
CA PHE A 25 3.50 14.57 -2.34
C PHE A 25 4.76 14.16 -1.60
N ARG A 26 5.08 14.91 -0.56
CA ARG A 26 6.34 14.81 0.18
C ARG A 26 6.02 14.65 1.65
N ILE A 27 6.55 13.61 2.29
CA ILE A 27 6.60 13.58 3.75
C ILE A 27 7.73 14.52 4.17
N LEU A 28 7.37 15.59 4.88
CA LEU A 28 8.35 16.47 5.50
C LEU A 28 8.83 15.79 6.78
N SER A 29 7.98 15.67 7.79
CA SER A 29 8.29 15.03 9.06
C SER A 29 7.26 13.97 9.34
N ALA A 30 7.65 12.83 9.92
CA ALA A 30 6.70 11.84 10.39
C ALA A 30 7.24 11.17 11.66
N ASN A 31 6.44 11.21 12.72
CA ASN A 31 6.71 10.57 13.98
C ASN A 31 5.39 10.00 14.55
N VAL A 32 5.44 9.40 15.74
CA VAL A 32 4.29 8.67 16.30
C VAL A 32 3.19 9.58 16.85
N ASP A 33 3.48 10.88 16.97
CA ASP A 33 2.56 11.89 17.52
C ASP A 33 2.07 12.85 16.43
N GLU A 34 2.89 13.14 15.42
CA GLU A 34 2.58 14.05 14.33
C GLU A 34 3.18 13.61 12.99
N ILE A 35 2.49 13.96 11.90
CA ILE A 35 2.99 13.82 10.54
C ILE A 35 2.75 15.14 9.80
N SER A 36 3.80 15.67 9.19
CA SER A 36 3.75 16.83 8.31
C SER A 36 4.07 16.41 6.89
N CYS A 37 3.15 16.65 5.97
CA CYS A 37 3.31 16.36 4.56
C CYS A 37 3.06 17.61 3.72
N CYS A 38 3.62 17.64 2.52
CA CYS A 38 3.48 18.72 1.58
C CYS A 38 2.97 18.17 0.26
N PHE A 39 1.85 18.71 -0.21
CA PHE A 39 1.27 18.43 -1.51
C PHE A 39 1.59 19.55 -2.49
N VAL A 40 1.99 19.20 -3.72
CA VAL A 40 2.31 20.15 -4.79
C VAL A 40 1.30 20.01 -5.91
N ASN A 41 0.55 21.08 -6.14
CA ASN A 41 -0.47 21.14 -7.18
C ASN A 41 0.16 21.32 -8.59
N GLN A 42 -0.62 21.12 -9.66
CA GLN A 42 -0.23 21.43 -11.05
C GLN A 42 0.22 22.88 -11.25
N LEU A 43 -0.30 23.80 -10.44
CA LEU A 43 0.09 25.21 -10.45
C LEU A 43 1.44 25.48 -9.76
N GLY A 44 2.15 24.44 -9.29
CA GLY A 44 3.39 24.58 -8.52
C GLY A 44 3.20 25.09 -7.09
N LYS A 45 1.95 25.32 -6.67
CA LYS A 45 1.62 25.72 -5.29
C LYS A 45 1.78 24.52 -4.36
N SER A 46 2.68 24.67 -3.39
CA SER A 46 2.92 23.71 -2.32
C SER A 46 2.00 24.02 -1.14
N ARG A 47 1.30 23.01 -0.63
CA ARG A 47 0.40 23.10 0.53
C ARG A 47 0.89 22.16 1.61
N VAL A 48 1.10 22.67 2.80
CA VAL A 48 1.51 21.87 3.95
C VAL A 48 0.27 21.44 4.72
N ILE A 49 0.23 20.15 5.01
CA ILE A 49 -0.84 19.48 5.73
C ILE A 49 -0.18 18.72 6.88
N PHE A 50 -0.81 18.75 8.03
CA PHE A 50 -0.35 18.13 9.24
C PHE A 50 -1.42 17.15 9.73
N ALA A 51 -0.98 16.11 10.43
CA ALA A 51 -1.81 15.14 11.11
C ALA A 51 -1.30 14.97 12.53
N ASN A 52 -2.17 15.13 13.52
CA ASN A 52 -1.88 14.80 14.91
C ASN A 52 -2.47 13.42 15.21
N ILE A 53 -1.61 12.51 15.66
CA ILE A 53 -1.97 11.17 16.08
C ILE A 53 -2.34 11.25 17.56
N THR A 54 -3.56 10.83 17.88
CA THR A 54 -4.09 10.89 19.24
C THR A 54 -3.86 9.56 19.96
N GLU A 55 -3.92 9.58 21.29
CA GLU A 55 -3.73 8.38 22.12
C GLU A 55 -4.79 7.28 21.88
N VAL A 56 -5.92 7.66 21.29
CA VAL A 56 -7.01 6.74 20.92
C VAL A 56 -6.78 6.06 19.57
N TYR A 57 -5.71 6.39 18.85
CA TYR A 57 -5.36 5.75 17.57
C TYR A 57 -5.14 4.23 17.74
N PRO A 58 -5.65 3.38 16.83
CA PRO A 58 -6.40 3.66 15.60
C PRO A 58 -7.94 3.63 15.78
N THR A 59 -8.43 3.64 17.02
CA THR A 59 -9.88 3.66 17.32
C THR A 59 -10.54 4.90 16.72
N SER A 60 -9.85 6.03 16.77
CA SER A 60 -10.21 7.25 16.05
C SER A 60 -9.14 7.61 15.01
N PRO A 61 -9.51 8.26 13.90
CA PRO A 61 -8.55 8.71 12.91
C PRO A 61 -7.64 9.81 13.47
N PRO A 62 -6.44 9.99 12.89
CA PRO A 62 -5.62 11.17 13.11
C PRO A 62 -6.38 12.46 12.80
N VAL A 63 -6.08 13.53 13.55
CA VAL A 63 -6.66 14.85 13.34
C VAL A 63 -5.83 15.57 12.29
N TRP A 64 -6.40 15.77 11.10
CA TRP A 64 -5.74 16.46 9.99
C TRP A 64 -6.00 17.97 10.02
N PHE A 65 -5.03 18.77 9.59
CA PHE A 65 -5.13 20.23 9.47
C PHE A 65 -4.25 20.73 8.31
N SER A 66 -4.68 21.81 7.66
CA SER A 66 -3.97 22.41 6.53
C SER A 66 -3.63 23.86 6.86
N GLU A 67 -2.41 24.29 6.53
CA GLU A 67 -2.01 25.71 6.60
C GLU A 67 -2.53 26.53 5.42
N SER A 68 -3.16 25.90 4.43
CA SER A 68 -3.73 26.58 3.28
C SER A 68 -5.15 27.09 3.55
N ASP A 69 -5.43 28.36 3.20
CA ASP A 69 -6.78 28.93 3.11
C ASP A 69 -7.62 28.41 1.92
N ASP A 70 -7.29 27.21 1.42
CA ASP A 70 -7.97 26.65 0.26
C ASP A 70 -9.18 25.84 0.72
N PRO A 71 -10.43 26.27 0.40
CA PRO A 71 -11.63 25.61 0.89
C PRO A 71 -11.72 24.15 0.41
N GLN A 72 -11.09 23.81 -0.72
CA GLN A 72 -11.07 22.44 -1.21
C GLN A 72 -10.21 21.55 -0.30
N ILE A 73 -9.07 22.04 0.17
CA ILE A 73 -8.19 21.29 1.08
C ILE A 73 -8.87 21.12 2.44
N SER A 74 -9.50 22.17 2.96
CA SER A 74 -10.26 22.10 4.22
C SER A 74 -11.36 21.06 4.15
N SER A 75 -12.09 20.98 3.04
CA SER A 75 -13.14 19.97 2.84
C SER A 75 -12.60 18.54 2.83
N VAL A 76 -11.44 18.31 2.21
CA VAL A 76 -10.76 16.99 2.23
C VAL A 76 -10.35 16.61 3.65
N VAL A 77 -9.70 17.54 4.37
CA VAL A 77 -9.24 17.34 5.74
C VAL A 77 -10.40 17.03 6.70
N GLU A 78 -11.54 17.69 6.52
CA GLU A 78 -12.75 17.43 7.28
C GLU A 78 -13.31 16.03 6.99
N ALA A 79 -13.32 15.61 5.72
CA ALA A 79 -13.75 14.26 5.33
C ALA A 79 -12.87 13.15 5.93
N LEU A 80 -11.55 13.38 6.06
CA LEU A 80 -10.62 12.46 6.72
C LEU A 80 -10.92 12.25 8.20
N SER A 81 -11.44 13.27 8.87
CA SER A 81 -11.80 13.19 10.29
C SER A 81 -13.07 12.38 10.54
N ALA A 82 -13.88 12.16 9.50
CA ALA A 82 -15.14 11.40 9.55
C ALA A 82 -15.00 9.92 9.14
N THR A 83 -13.79 9.46 8.81
CA THR A 83 -13.54 8.07 8.42
C THR A 83 -13.68 7.10 9.61
N ASN A 84 -13.88 5.82 9.33
CA ASN A 84 -14.02 4.79 10.36
C ASN A 84 -13.31 3.48 9.96
N GLY A 85 -12.98 2.65 10.94
CA GLY A 85 -12.48 1.29 10.70
C GLY A 85 -11.08 1.25 10.07
N SER A 86 -10.94 0.57 8.93
CA SER A 86 -9.66 0.40 8.23
C SER A 86 -9.06 1.72 7.70
N ASP A 87 -9.90 2.73 7.49
CA ASP A 87 -9.47 4.03 7.01
C ASP A 87 -8.92 4.92 8.14
N ASN A 88 -9.07 4.53 9.42
CA ASN A 88 -8.46 5.25 10.53
C ASN A 88 -6.94 5.09 10.58
N PHE A 89 -6.40 4.03 9.98
CA PHE A 89 -4.96 3.82 9.94
C PHE A 89 -4.28 4.88 9.08
N ILE A 90 -3.08 5.29 9.48
CA ILE A 90 -2.37 6.38 8.80
C ILE A 90 -2.13 6.12 7.31
N LEU A 91 -1.87 4.87 6.92
CA LEU A 91 -1.73 4.51 5.51
C LEU A 91 -3.04 4.69 4.73
N GLY A 92 -4.18 4.31 5.32
CA GLY A 92 -5.51 4.52 4.73
C GLY A 92 -5.86 6.01 4.61
N GLN A 93 -5.56 6.78 5.66
CA GLN A 93 -5.71 8.23 5.69
C GLN A 93 -4.90 8.91 4.59
N VAL A 94 -3.60 8.61 4.49
CA VAL A 94 -2.73 9.19 3.46
C VAL A 94 -3.22 8.78 2.07
N LYS A 95 -3.69 7.54 1.89
CA LYS A 95 -4.27 7.09 0.62
C LYS A 95 -5.48 7.94 0.24
N LEU A 96 -6.40 8.12 1.16
CA LEU A 96 -7.63 8.88 0.94
C LEU A 96 -7.31 10.35 0.67
N LEU A 97 -6.42 10.96 1.48
CA LEU A 97 -5.92 12.31 1.30
C LEU A 97 -5.36 12.51 -0.12
N LEU A 98 -4.42 11.65 -0.52
CA LEU A 98 -3.79 11.71 -1.84
C LEU A 98 -4.79 11.54 -2.98
N THR A 99 -5.73 10.61 -2.83
CA THR A 99 -6.76 10.34 -3.84
C THR A 99 -7.64 11.57 -4.03
N GLN A 100 -8.14 12.16 -2.94
CA GLN A 100 -9.01 13.34 -3.01
C GLN A 100 -8.25 14.57 -3.53
N LEU A 101 -7.04 14.82 -3.04
CA LEU A 101 -6.20 15.91 -3.54
C LEU A 101 -5.85 15.75 -5.03
N SER A 102 -5.60 14.53 -5.49
CA SER A 102 -5.31 14.27 -6.90
C SER A 102 -6.56 14.48 -7.77
N GLN A 103 -7.74 14.04 -7.30
CA GLN A 103 -9.02 14.26 -7.98
C GLN A 103 -9.35 15.74 -8.12
N LEU A 104 -9.21 16.52 -7.04
CA LEU A 104 -9.45 17.97 -7.06
C LEU A 104 -8.57 18.72 -8.07
N ASN A 105 -7.36 18.20 -8.30
CA ASN A 105 -6.37 18.84 -9.15
C ASN A 105 -6.25 18.21 -10.54
N ASN A 106 -7.15 17.29 -10.91
CA ASN A 106 -7.12 16.49 -12.14
C ASN A 106 -5.75 15.83 -12.41
N LEU A 107 -5.05 15.41 -11.35
CA LEU A 107 -3.75 14.79 -11.46
C LEU A 107 -3.88 13.26 -11.53
N PRO A 108 -3.06 12.59 -12.37
CA PRO A 108 -2.95 11.15 -12.31
C PRO A 108 -2.44 10.75 -10.93
N VAL A 109 -3.11 9.76 -10.34
CA VAL A 109 -2.74 9.20 -9.05
C VAL A 109 -1.32 8.62 -9.14
N PRO A 110 -0.41 8.91 -8.18
CA PRO A 110 0.96 8.41 -8.22
C PRO A 110 1.03 6.87 -8.15
N GLU A 111 1.97 6.23 -8.83
CA GLU A 111 2.19 4.76 -8.78
C GLU A 111 2.54 4.30 -7.35
N GLU A 112 3.10 5.19 -6.55
CA GLU A 112 3.34 5.02 -5.12
C GLU A 112 2.05 4.71 -4.35
N LEU A 113 0.90 5.21 -4.80
CA LEU A 113 -0.40 4.89 -4.21
C LEU A 113 -0.81 3.43 -4.50
N ASP A 114 -0.40 2.89 -5.65
CA ASP A 114 -0.65 1.50 -6.01
C ASP A 114 0.18 0.58 -5.10
N LYS A 115 1.47 0.91 -4.89
CA LYS A 115 2.35 0.22 -3.94
C LYS A 115 1.79 0.27 -2.51
N LEU A 116 1.30 1.43 -2.09
CA LEU A 116 0.65 1.60 -0.78
C LEU A 116 -0.65 0.78 -0.69
N THR A 117 -1.46 0.74 -1.74
CA THR A 117 -2.69 -0.07 -1.80
C THR A 117 -2.40 -1.56 -1.73
N GLN A 118 -1.38 -2.03 -2.45
CA GLN A 118 -0.92 -3.41 -2.37
C GLN A 118 -0.43 -3.76 -0.97
N HIS A 119 0.30 -2.86 -0.30
CA HIS A 119 0.70 -3.06 1.08
C HIS A 119 -0.51 -3.15 2.03
N LEU A 120 -1.48 -2.24 1.89
CA LEU A 120 -2.73 -2.26 2.66
C LEU A 120 -3.55 -3.55 2.44
N LEU A 121 -3.57 -4.07 1.22
CA LEU A 121 -4.17 -5.37 0.90
C LEU A 121 -3.41 -6.50 1.58
N GLN A 122 -2.08 -6.51 1.51
CA GLN A 122 -1.24 -7.53 2.13
C GLN A 122 -1.40 -7.56 3.66
N GLN A 123 -1.60 -6.40 4.29
CA GLN A 123 -1.91 -6.28 5.71
C GLN A 123 -3.28 -6.90 6.07
N HIS A 124 -4.28 -6.84 5.17
CA HIS A 124 -5.60 -7.46 5.36
C HIS A 124 -5.65 -8.96 5.00
N GLN A 125 -4.63 -9.51 4.31
CA GLN A 125 -4.65 -10.89 3.82
C GLN A 125 -4.28 -11.96 4.85
N HIS A 126 -3.97 -11.62 6.11
CA HIS A 126 -3.76 -12.64 7.14
C HIS A 126 -5.06 -13.23 7.75
N ILE A 127 -6.24 -12.79 7.30
CA ILE A 127 -7.54 -13.36 7.72
C ILE A 127 -8.30 -14.11 6.60
N TYR A 128 -7.88 -13.99 5.32
CA TYR A 128 -8.46 -14.81 4.26
C TYR A 128 -7.38 -15.34 3.32
N GLN A 129 -6.83 -16.50 3.66
CA GLN A 129 -6.29 -17.43 2.67
C GLN A 129 -7.43 -17.84 1.73
N SER A 130 -7.51 -17.21 0.57
CA SER A 130 -8.10 -17.85 -0.62
C SER A 130 -6.93 -18.27 -1.52
N PRO A 131 -6.69 -19.58 -1.72
CA PRO A 131 -5.69 -20.04 -2.66
C PRO A 131 -6.16 -19.73 -4.08
N SER A 132 -5.59 -18.69 -4.70
CA SER A 132 -5.74 -18.45 -6.14
C SER A 132 -5.18 -19.65 -6.90
N SER A 133 -6.07 -20.37 -7.56
CA SER A 133 -5.82 -21.56 -8.37
C SER A 133 -4.64 -21.38 -9.36
N PRO A 134 -3.78 -22.40 -9.54
CA PRO A 134 -2.80 -22.42 -10.61
C PRO A 134 -3.48 -22.78 -11.93
N SER A 135 -3.92 -21.78 -12.70
CA SER A 135 -4.19 -21.94 -14.13
C SER A 135 -2.87 -21.97 -14.90
N GLN A 136 -2.23 -23.14 -14.94
CA GLN A 136 -1.25 -23.48 -15.98
C GLN A 136 -1.89 -24.44 -16.98
N GLN A 137 -2.57 -23.86 -17.96
CA GLN A 137 -2.68 -24.48 -19.27
C GLN A 137 -1.29 -24.45 -19.93
N GLN A 138 -0.95 -25.57 -20.57
CA GLN A 138 -0.11 -25.71 -21.77
C GLN A 138 1.15 -26.58 -21.59
N GLN A 139 0.98 -27.90 -21.76
CA GLN A 139 1.75 -28.56 -22.81
C GLN A 139 1.02 -29.77 -23.37
N ARG A 140 0.92 -29.75 -24.71
CA ARG A 140 0.15 -30.67 -25.53
C ARG A 140 0.82 -32.04 -25.58
N GLN A 141 0.02 -33.09 -25.48
CA GLN A 141 0.41 -34.44 -25.88
C GLN A 141 0.67 -34.48 -27.40
N PRO A 142 1.65 -35.30 -27.81
CA PRO A 142 1.37 -36.23 -28.89
C PRO A 142 1.62 -37.67 -28.45
N SER A 143 0.63 -38.48 -28.74
CA SER A 143 0.62 -39.93 -28.75
C SER A 143 1.69 -40.50 -29.69
N GLN A 144 2.41 -41.55 -29.25
CA GLN A 144 2.72 -42.70 -30.11
C GLN A 144 3.24 -43.91 -29.31
N ALA A 145 2.49 -45.00 -29.42
CA ALA A 145 2.92 -46.35 -29.14
C ALA A 145 3.92 -46.82 -30.21
N ASN A 146 5.02 -47.49 -29.82
CA ASN A 146 5.34 -48.85 -30.26
C ASN A 146 6.78 -49.29 -29.95
N ARG A 147 6.85 -50.59 -29.62
CA ARG A 147 7.92 -51.57 -29.89
C ARG A 147 9.19 -51.60 -29.04
N CYS A 148 9.19 -52.64 -28.19
CA CYS A 148 10.20 -53.70 -28.09
C CYS A 148 11.50 -53.54 -28.88
N CYS A 149 12.62 -53.70 -28.16
CA CYS A 149 13.73 -54.63 -28.39
C CYS A 149 14.44 -54.77 -27.02
N ASN A 150 14.28 -55.87 -26.27
CA ASN A 150 14.92 -57.20 -26.36
C ASN A 150 16.44 -57.23 -26.06
N ASN A 151 16.78 -58.02 -25.02
CA ASN A 151 18.04 -58.74 -24.77
C ASN A 151 19.35 -57.94 -24.62
N ASN A 152 20.33 -58.28 -23.78
CA ASN A 152 20.64 -59.55 -23.10
C ASN A 152 21.73 -59.31 -22.02
N ASN A 153 21.87 -60.29 -21.13
CA ASN A 153 23.13 -60.76 -20.55
C ASN A 153 23.78 -60.06 -19.33
N ASN A 154 23.63 -60.74 -18.20
CA ASN A 154 24.64 -61.63 -17.58
C ASN A 154 25.30 -61.16 -16.26
N ASN A 155 25.03 -61.96 -15.24
CA ASN A 155 25.97 -62.60 -14.31
C ASN A 155 26.39 -61.94 -12.98
N ASN A 156 26.56 -62.88 -12.03
CA ASN A 156 27.25 -62.88 -10.74
C ASN A 156 26.55 -62.20 -9.54
N ASN A 157 26.07 -62.93 -8.52
CA ASN A 157 26.69 -63.92 -7.60
C ASN A 157 27.23 -63.27 -6.32
N ASN A 158 27.08 -64.00 -5.20
CA ASN A 158 27.52 -63.77 -3.82
C ASN A 158 26.78 -62.67 -3.01
N ASN A 159 26.41 -62.88 -1.74
CA ASN A 159 26.72 -63.93 -0.76
C ASN A 159 25.65 -63.93 0.34
#